data_AF-A0A7X9IQU0-F1
#
_entry.id   AF-A0A7X9IQU0-F1
#
_cell.length_a   1.000
_cell.length_b   1.000
_cell.length_c   1.000
_cell.angle_alpha   90.00
_cell.angle_beta   90.00
_cell.angle_gamma   90.00
#
_symmetry.space_group_name_H-M   'P 1'
#
loop_
_entity.id
_entity.type
_entity.pdbx_description
1 polymer ?
#
loop_
_entity_poly.entity_id
_entity_poly.type
_entity_poly.pdbx_seq_one_letter_code
_entity_poly.pdbx_strand_id
1 'polypeptide(L)'
;MKTKSNLPFLLILFSLFFFLVNLSSINCYAQVAPTLPPNFFTDVPSNHWAYQALLKLYQLGLITGYPDGTYKGNQAMSRYEIALVIYKLLIYLQSQINNTSTNLTNTNLTNDNFEKIIAEILQKSKLTEEELKILKDLINEFKNELISMENQYKSLELRVQALEKNQTALYVSISSLVVSIISIIIALVF
;
A
#
# COMPACT_ATOMS: atom_id res chain seq x y z
N MET A 1 52.51 43.83 -20.37
CA MET A 1 51.94 42.57 -20.91
C MET A 1 50.47 42.51 -20.52
N LYS A 2 49.55 42.80 -21.45
CA LYS A 2 48.10 42.85 -21.21
C LYS A 2 47.49 41.47 -21.47
N THR A 3 47.04 40.76 -20.44
CA THR A 3 46.20 39.56 -20.60
C THR A 3 44.76 40.02 -20.83
N LYS A 4 44.29 39.95 -22.09
CA LYS A 4 42.89 40.22 -22.45
C LYS A 4 41.98 39.24 -21.70
N SER A 5 41.04 39.77 -20.95
CA SER A 5 40.04 39.04 -20.18
C SER A 5 39.01 38.36 -21.09
N ASN A 6 39.09 37.03 -21.25
CA ASN A 6 38.13 36.20 -21.98
C ASN A 6 36.92 35.78 -21.13
N LEU A 7 36.50 36.63 -20.20
CA LEU A 7 35.36 36.37 -19.30
C LEU A 7 34.01 36.16 -20.00
N PRO A 8 33.66 36.84 -21.13
CA PRO A 8 32.35 36.59 -21.77
C PRO A 8 32.26 35.24 -22.47
N PHE A 9 33.39 34.70 -22.96
CA PHE A 9 33.41 33.41 -23.66
C PHE A 9 33.14 32.23 -22.72
N LEU A 10 33.67 32.28 -21.49
CA LEU A 10 33.45 31.27 -20.47
C LEU A 10 31.98 31.23 -20.01
N LEU A 11 31.33 32.39 -19.86
CA LEU A 11 29.92 32.49 -19.49
C LEU A 11 28.98 31.94 -20.57
N ILE A 12 29.31 32.21 -21.84
CA ILE A 12 28.56 31.65 -22.98
C ILE A 12 28.71 30.13 -23.02
N LEU A 13 29.91 29.61 -22.81
CA LEU A 13 30.17 28.17 -22.77
C LEU A 13 29.43 27.48 -21.61
N PHE A 14 29.36 28.13 -20.44
CA PHE A 14 28.64 27.63 -19.27
C PHE A 14 27.12 27.61 -19.47
N SER A 15 26.57 28.62 -20.15
CA SER A 15 25.15 28.69 -20.49
C SER A 15 24.76 27.64 -21.55
N LEU A 16 25.61 27.41 -22.54
CA LEU A 16 25.43 26.36 -23.55
C LEU A 16 25.49 24.94 -22.95
N PHE A 17 26.40 24.74 -21.98
CA PHE A 17 26.49 23.48 -21.24
C PHE A 17 25.23 23.22 -20.41
N PHE A 18 24.69 24.24 -19.73
CA PHE A 18 23.45 24.11 -18.95
C PHE A 18 22.23 23.83 -19.84
N PHE A 19 22.20 24.38 -21.05
CA PHE A 19 21.14 24.12 -22.03
C PHE A 19 21.18 22.70 -22.59
N LEU A 20 22.38 22.14 -22.82
CA LEU A 20 22.57 20.75 -23.27
C LEU A 20 22.19 19.72 -22.21
N VAL A 21 22.48 19.97 -20.93
CA VAL A 21 22.12 19.08 -19.81
C VAL A 21 20.59 19.01 -19.62
N ASN A 22 19.84 20.04 -19.99
CA ASN A 22 18.37 20.04 -19.92
C ASN A 22 17.70 19.29 -21.09
N LEU A 23 18.42 18.96 -22.17
CA LEU A 23 17.85 18.23 -23.32
C LEU A 23 17.86 16.70 -23.12
N SER A 24 18.75 16.15 -22.29
CA SER A 24 18.78 14.72 -21.96
C SER A 24 17.65 14.27 -21.02
N SER A 25 16.85 15.20 -20.50
CA SER A 25 15.73 14.93 -19.59
C SER A 25 14.38 14.80 -20.29
N ILE A 26 14.31 14.99 -21.60
CA ILE A 26 13.12 14.64 -22.38
C ILE A 26 13.17 13.14 -22.63
N ASN A 27 12.99 12.36 -21.56
CA ASN A 27 12.50 11.00 -21.72
C ASN A 27 11.16 11.16 -22.42
N CYS A 28 11.11 10.77 -23.70
CA CYS A 28 9.88 10.50 -24.38
C CYS A 28 9.22 9.36 -23.61
N TYR A 29 8.39 9.71 -22.64
CA TYR A 29 7.32 8.86 -22.20
C TYR A 29 6.40 8.74 -23.42
N ALA A 30 6.74 7.82 -24.32
CA ALA A 30 5.75 7.22 -25.16
C ALA A 30 4.70 6.66 -24.19
N GLN A 31 3.63 7.42 -24.01
CA GLN A 31 2.44 6.92 -23.36
C GLN A 31 1.98 5.79 -24.27
N VAL A 32 2.33 4.55 -23.89
CA VAL A 32 1.58 3.39 -24.34
C VAL A 32 0.17 3.68 -23.85
N ALA A 33 -0.70 4.12 -24.76
CA ALA A 33 -2.11 4.27 -24.46
C ALA A 33 -2.55 2.95 -23.81
N PRO A 34 -3.16 2.95 -22.63
CA PRO A 34 -3.69 1.73 -22.05
C PRO A 34 -4.76 1.22 -23.02
N THR A 35 -4.39 0.29 -23.91
CA THR A 35 -5.38 -0.52 -24.60
C THR A 35 -5.97 -1.40 -23.52
N LEU A 36 -7.07 -0.93 -22.93
CA LEU A 36 -7.88 -1.70 -21.98
C LEU A 36 -8.10 -3.08 -22.59
N PRO A 37 -7.46 -4.15 -22.08
CA PRO A 37 -7.84 -5.48 -22.48
C PRO A 37 -9.30 -5.66 -22.03
N PRO A 38 -10.16 -6.32 -22.81
CA PRO A 38 -11.53 -6.64 -22.40
C PRO A 38 -11.57 -7.67 -21.26
N ASN A 39 -10.49 -7.81 -20.48
CA ASN A 39 -10.40 -8.70 -19.36
C ASN A 39 -9.62 -8.01 -18.22
N PHE A 40 -10.30 -7.76 -17.10
CA PHE A 40 -9.74 -7.07 -15.93
C PHE A 40 -8.74 -7.93 -15.16
N PHE A 41 -8.79 -9.26 -15.35
CA PHE A 41 -7.73 -10.19 -14.94
C PHE A 41 -7.40 -11.16 -16.07
N THR A 42 -6.13 -11.29 -16.42
CA THR A 42 -5.70 -12.13 -17.56
C THR A 42 -5.89 -13.62 -17.32
N ASP A 43 -5.91 -14.05 -16.05
CA ASP A 43 -6.06 -15.44 -15.60
C ASP A 43 -7.51 -15.84 -15.28
N VAL A 44 -8.47 -14.90 -15.41
CA VAL A 44 -9.89 -15.17 -15.16
C VAL A 44 -10.68 -15.00 -16.47
N PRO A 45 -10.96 -16.09 -17.20
CA PRO A 45 -11.77 -16.00 -18.42
C PRO A 45 -13.24 -15.68 -18.11
N SER A 46 -13.96 -15.14 -19.10
CA SER A 46 -15.37 -14.71 -18.95
C SER A 46 -16.34 -15.84 -18.60
N ASN A 47 -15.97 -17.09 -18.88
CA ASN A 47 -16.72 -18.30 -18.52
C ASN A 47 -16.36 -18.85 -17.11
N HIS A 48 -15.45 -18.21 -16.38
CA HIS A 48 -15.05 -18.64 -15.05
C HIS A 48 -16.14 -18.34 -14.03
N TRP A 49 -16.41 -19.27 -13.11
CA TRP A 49 -17.45 -19.12 -12.08
C TRP A 49 -17.26 -17.84 -11.22
N ALA A 50 -16.01 -17.47 -10.95
CA ALA A 50 -15.67 -16.28 -10.16
C ALA A 50 -15.71 -14.96 -10.97
N TYR A 51 -15.83 -15.01 -12.30
CA TYR A 51 -15.69 -13.83 -13.16
C TYR A 51 -16.65 -12.71 -12.78
N GLN A 52 -17.94 -13.04 -12.61
CA GLN A 52 -18.97 -12.06 -12.26
C GLN A 52 -18.77 -11.46 -10.86
N ALA A 53 -18.29 -12.24 -9.90
CA ALA A 53 -18.00 -11.77 -8.55
C ALA A 53 -16.78 -10.83 -8.56
N LEU A 54 -15.71 -11.24 -9.23
CA LEU A 54 -14.48 -10.47 -9.34
C LEU A 54 -14.68 -9.17 -10.12
N LEU A 55 -15.48 -9.20 -11.19
CA LEU A 55 -15.82 -8.00 -11.95
C LEU A 55 -16.48 -6.94 -11.05
N LYS A 56 -17.45 -7.35 -10.22
CA LYS A 56 -18.12 -6.44 -9.27
C LYS A 56 -17.13 -5.87 -8.26
N LEU A 57 -16.30 -6.71 -7.66
CA LEU A 57 -15.31 -6.27 -6.68
C LEU A 57 -14.25 -5.33 -7.29
N TYR A 58 -13.86 -5.59 -8.53
CA TYR A 58 -12.93 -4.75 -9.29
C TYR A 58 -13.55 -3.39 -9.62
N GLN A 59 -14.80 -3.36 -10.07
CA GLN A 59 -15.55 -2.13 -10.33
C GLN A 59 -15.73 -1.27 -9.07
N LEU A 60 -15.89 -1.91 -7.91
CA LEU A 60 -15.96 -1.25 -6.60
C LEU A 60 -14.58 -0.81 -6.08
N GLY A 61 -13.47 -1.13 -6.78
CA GLY A 61 -12.11 -0.81 -6.35
C GLY A 61 -11.63 -1.60 -5.12
N LEU A 62 -12.38 -2.64 -4.71
CA LEU A 62 -12.07 -3.48 -3.55
C LEU A 62 -10.92 -4.43 -3.84
N ILE A 63 -10.81 -4.89 -5.09
CA ILE A 63 -9.69 -5.70 -5.58
C ILE A 63 -9.08 -5.05 -6.81
N THR A 64 -7.75 -5.14 -6.94
CA THR A 64 -7.01 -4.56 -8.08
C THR A 64 -6.18 -5.61 -8.83
N GLY A 65 -6.00 -6.80 -8.25
CA GLY A 65 -5.09 -7.81 -8.76
C GLY A 65 -3.62 -7.43 -8.58
N TYR A 66 -2.76 -8.21 -9.22
CA TYR A 66 -1.31 -8.08 -9.16
C TYR A 66 -0.79 -7.16 -10.29
N PRO A 67 0.44 -6.63 -10.19
CA PRO A 67 1.04 -5.77 -11.22
C PRO A 67 1.18 -6.44 -12.60
N ASP A 68 1.16 -7.78 -12.65
CA ASP A 68 1.17 -8.58 -13.87
C ASP A 68 -0.21 -8.71 -14.54
N GLY A 69 -1.26 -8.10 -13.95
CA GLY A 69 -2.63 -8.14 -14.47
C GLY A 69 -3.41 -9.38 -14.10
N THR A 70 -2.92 -10.21 -13.17
CA THR A 70 -3.59 -11.44 -12.74
C THR A 70 -4.32 -11.28 -11.40
N TYR A 71 -5.26 -12.18 -11.10
CA TYR A 71 -5.93 -12.32 -9.80
C TYR A 71 -5.27 -13.40 -8.92
N LYS A 72 -4.70 -14.44 -9.53
CA LYS A 72 -4.08 -15.62 -8.88
C LYS A 72 -5.03 -16.37 -7.95
N GLY A 73 -6.28 -16.57 -8.38
CA GLY A 73 -7.34 -17.18 -7.56
C GLY A 73 -7.09 -18.62 -7.11
N ASN A 74 -6.15 -19.33 -7.73
CA ASN A 74 -5.73 -20.68 -7.31
C ASN A 74 -4.67 -20.66 -6.20
N GLN A 75 -4.12 -19.50 -5.85
CA GLN A 75 -3.17 -19.34 -4.77
C GLN A 75 -3.88 -18.95 -3.48
N ALA A 76 -3.37 -19.44 -2.35
CA ALA A 76 -3.84 -18.99 -1.05
C ALA A 76 -3.53 -17.50 -0.90
N MET A 77 -4.57 -16.72 -0.58
CA MET A 77 -4.42 -15.29 -0.35
C MET A 77 -3.66 -15.06 0.96
N SER A 78 -2.69 -14.15 0.95
CA SER A 78 -1.97 -13.74 2.15
C SER A 78 -2.90 -12.97 3.10
N ARG A 79 -2.58 -13.01 4.39
CA ARG A 79 -3.32 -12.24 5.41
C ARG A 79 -3.36 -10.74 5.10
N TYR A 80 -2.29 -10.20 4.52
CA TYR A 80 -2.22 -8.80 4.11
C TYR A 80 -3.19 -8.44 3.00
N GLU A 81 -3.33 -9.32 2.00
CA GLU A 81 -4.26 -9.13 0.89
C GLU A 81 -5.71 -9.18 1.38
N ILE A 82 -6.03 -10.12 2.26
CA ILE A 82 -7.36 -10.20 2.88
C ILE A 82 -7.65 -8.92 3.69
N ALA A 83 -6.70 -8.50 4.53
CA ALA A 83 -6.85 -7.29 5.34
C ALA A 83 -7.05 -6.03 4.48
N LEU A 84 -6.35 -5.92 3.34
CA LEU A 84 -6.50 -4.81 2.41
C LEU A 84 -7.91 -4.77 1.80
N VAL A 85 -8.44 -5.92 1.38
CA VAL A 85 -9.80 -6.02 0.82
C VAL A 85 -10.84 -5.64 1.88
N ILE A 86 -10.70 -6.14 3.11
CA ILE A 86 -11.58 -5.80 4.23
C ILE A 86 -11.51 -4.30 4.54
N TYR A 87 -10.31 -3.72 4.60
CA TYR A 87 -10.12 -2.30 4.85
C TYR A 87 -10.81 -1.42 3.79
N LYS A 88 -10.63 -1.76 2.51
CA LYS A 88 -11.31 -1.08 1.39
C LYS A 88 -12.82 -1.22 1.47
N LEU A 89 -13.30 -2.41 1.86
CA LEU A 89 -14.74 -2.65 2.04
C LEU A 89 -15.31 -1.79 3.18
N LEU A 90 -14.63 -1.71 4.32
CA LEU A 90 -15.07 -0.87 5.44
C LEU A 90 -15.15 0.61 5.05
N ILE A 91 -14.16 1.12 4.32
CA ILE A 91 -14.19 2.50 3.80
C ILE A 91 -15.37 2.70 2.85
N TYR A 92 -15.58 1.75 1.92
CA TYR A 92 -16.70 1.80 0.98
C TYR A 92 -18.04 1.86 1.72
N LEU A 93 -18.25 0.99 2.71
CA LEU A 93 -19.47 0.96 3.52
C LEU A 93 -19.67 2.27 4.30
N GLN A 94 -18.61 2.82 4.91
CA GLN A 94 -18.68 4.11 5.60
C GLN A 94 -19.08 5.24 4.65
N SER A 95 -18.56 5.25 3.42
CA SER A 95 -18.96 6.22 2.39
C SER A 95 -20.43 6.11 2.03
N GLN A 96 -20.96 4.90 1.84
CA GLN A 96 -22.38 4.69 1.54
C GLN A 96 -23.30 5.14 2.69
N ILE A 97 -22.87 4.89 3.94
CA ILE A 97 -23.59 5.35 5.13
C ILE A 97 -23.63 6.88 5.19
N ASN A 98 -22.49 7.54 5.03
CA ASN A 98 -22.42 9.01 5.07
C ASN A 98 -23.29 9.66 3.99
N ASN A 99 -23.25 9.14 2.76
CA ASN A 99 -24.07 9.63 1.64
C ASN A 99 -25.58 9.44 1.88
N THR A 100 -25.94 8.40 2.62
CA THR A 100 -27.33 8.13 3.00
C THR A 100 -27.76 9.09 4.11
N SER A 101 -26.95 9.25 5.17
CA SER A 101 -27.23 10.17 6.28
C SER A 101 -27.41 11.62 5.83
N THR A 102 -26.63 12.12 4.87
CA THR A 102 -26.77 13.48 4.34
C THR A 102 -28.05 13.69 3.53
N ASN A 103 -28.62 12.63 2.97
CA ASN A 103 -29.91 12.69 2.27
C ASN A 103 -31.10 12.57 3.23
N LEU A 104 -30.89 11.97 4.42
CA LEU A 104 -31.90 11.86 5.46
C LEU A 104 -32.07 13.14 6.30
N THR A 105 -31.04 14.01 6.38
CA THR A 105 -31.14 15.28 7.12
C THR A 105 -32.05 16.33 6.45
N ASN A 106 -32.54 16.08 5.23
CA ASN A 106 -33.43 16.99 4.49
C ASN A 106 -34.89 16.52 4.43
N THR A 107 -35.22 15.42 5.09
CA THR A 107 -36.62 15.00 5.27
C THR A 107 -36.91 15.05 6.76
N ASN A 108 -38.00 15.69 7.16
CA ASN A 108 -38.52 15.56 8.53
C ASN A 108 -38.78 14.07 8.79
N LEU A 109 -37.83 13.41 9.44
CA LEU A 109 -37.86 12.00 9.79
C LEU A 109 -38.78 11.84 10.98
N THR A 110 -40.02 11.44 10.72
CA THR A 110 -40.88 10.91 11.77
C THR A 110 -40.36 9.52 12.17
N ASN A 111 -40.41 9.21 13.47
CA ASN A 111 -39.88 7.96 14.05
C ASN A 111 -40.48 6.69 13.41
N ASP A 112 -41.63 6.81 12.76
CA ASP A 112 -42.32 5.71 12.07
C ASP A 112 -41.59 5.21 10.81
N ASN A 113 -40.75 6.04 10.19
CA ASN A 113 -40.04 5.67 8.96
C ASN A 113 -38.77 4.86 9.24
N PHE A 114 -38.17 5.00 10.42
CA PHE A 114 -36.95 4.27 10.78
C PHE A 114 -37.23 2.78 11.01
N GLU A 115 -38.31 2.45 11.70
CA GLU A 115 -38.73 1.07 11.93
C GLU A 115 -38.99 0.32 10.62
N LYS A 116 -39.57 1.02 9.63
CA LYS A 116 -39.83 0.47 8.31
C LYS A 116 -38.55 0.22 7.51
N ILE A 117 -37.58 1.14 7.59
CA ILE A 117 -36.27 1.00 6.93
C ILE A 117 -35.46 -0.12 7.56
N ILE A 118 -35.47 -0.25 8.89
CA ILE A 118 -34.80 -1.34 9.61
C ILE A 118 -35.44 -2.69 9.23
N ALA A 119 -36.77 -2.77 9.19
CA ALA A 119 -37.47 -3.98 8.75
C ALA A 119 -37.14 -4.36 7.29
N GLU A 120 -37.02 -3.38 6.39
CA GLU A 120 -36.69 -3.60 4.98
C GLU A 120 -35.23 -4.06 4.79
N ILE A 121 -34.28 -3.50 5.55
CA ILE A 121 -32.87 -3.92 5.54
C ILE A 121 -32.71 -5.35 6.08
N LEU A 122 -33.46 -5.70 7.14
CA LEU A 122 -33.46 -7.05 7.72
C LEU A 122 -34.15 -8.07 6.82
N GLN A 123 -35.18 -7.68 6.08
CA GLN A 123 -35.87 -8.56 5.13
C GLN A 123 -35.05 -8.82 3.86
N LYS A 124 -34.28 -7.83 3.40
CA LYS A 124 -33.47 -7.91 2.16
C LYS A 124 -32.21 -8.78 2.31
N SER A 125 -31.77 -9.07 3.54
CA SER A 125 -30.52 -9.81 3.78
C SER A 125 -30.67 -11.33 3.70
N LYS A 126 -31.88 -11.90 3.88
CA LYS A 126 -32.22 -13.35 3.83
C LYS A 126 -31.02 -14.29 4.08
N LEU A 127 -30.26 -14.03 5.14
CA LEU A 127 -29.10 -14.81 5.52
C LEU A 127 -29.63 -15.84 6.52
N THR A 128 -29.58 -17.11 6.14
CA THR A 128 -30.06 -18.20 6.97
C THR A 128 -29.21 -18.23 8.24
N GLU A 129 -29.79 -18.49 9.43
CA GLU A 129 -29.05 -18.48 10.71
C GLU A 129 -27.78 -19.37 10.70
N GLU A 130 -27.76 -20.42 9.88
CA GLU A 130 -26.58 -21.26 9.65
C GLU A 130 -25.44 -20.51 8.94
N GLU A 131 -25.75 -19.72 7.92
CA GLU A 131 -24.76 -18.91 7.19
C GLU A 131 -24.19 -17.81 8.09
N LEU A 132 -25.01 -17.26 8.98
CA LEU A 132 -24.56 -16.30 10.00
C LEU A 132 -23.61 -16.95 11.01
N LYS A 133 -23.87 -18.21 11.40
CA LYS A 133 -23.00 -18.96 12.30
C LYS A 133 -21.66 -19.27 11.65
N ILE A 134 -21.66 -19.76 10.41
CA ILE A 134 -20.43 -20.01 9.64
C ILE A 134 -19.63 -18.72 9.50
N LEU A 135 -20.30 -17.61 9.20
CA LEU A 135 -19.65 -16.30 9.09
C LEU A 135 -19.04 -15.85 10.42
N LYS A 136 -19.74 -16.03 11.55
CA LYS A 136 -19.22 -15.71 12.89
C LYS A 136 -18.02 -16.58 13.27
N ASP A 137 -18.08 -17.87 12.96
CA ASP A 137 -17.01 -18.82 13.22
C ASP A 137 -15.77 -18.45 12.37
N LEU A 138 -15.96 -18.14 11.09
CA LEU A 138 -14.90 -17.66 10.19
C LEU A 138 -14.29 -16.34 10.66
N ILE A 139 -15.10 -15.38 11.09
CA ILE A 139 -14.62 -14.08 11.62
C ILE A 139 -13.79 -14.30 12.89
N ASN A 140 -14.22 -15.20 13.78
CA ASN A 140 -13.47 -15.51 15.00
C ASN A 140 -12.15 -16.21 14.68
N GLU A 141 -12.13 -17.11 13.71
CA GLU A 141 -10.91 -17.77 13.25
C GLU A 141 -9.94 -16.76 12.64
N PHE A 142 -10.41 -15.88 11.75
CA PHE A 142 -9.60 -14.79 11.21
C PHE A 142 -9.06 -13.85 12.31
N LYS A 143 -9.87 -13.53 13.31
CA LYS A 143 -9.44 -12.70 14.45
C LYS A 143 -8.30 -13.36 15.22
N ASN A 144 -8.39 -14.67 15.45
CA ASN A 144 -7.34 -15.43 16.14
C ASN A 144 -6.06 -15.49 15.30
N GLU A 145 -6.18 -15.64 13.99
CA GLU A 145 -5.04 -15.57 13.06
C GLU A 145 -4.36 -14.21 13.06
N LEU A 146 -5.12 -13.12 13.09
CA LEU A 146 -4.57 -11.76 13.17
C LEU A 146 -3.79 -11.54 14.47
N ILE A 147 -4.33 -11.99 15.60
CA ILE A 147 -3.65 -11.95 16.91
C ILE A 147 -2.34 -12.75 16.85
N SER A 148 -2.36 -13.94 16.24
CA SER A 148 -1.16 -14.75 16.04
C SER A 148 -0.12 -14.03 15.16
N MET A 149 -0.56 -13.38 14.08
CA MET A 149 0.30 -12.64 13.18
C MET A 149 0.93 -11.41 13.83
N GLU A 150 0.15 -10.68 14.65
CA GLU A 150 0.64 -9.55 15.45
C GLU A 150 1.74 -10.01 16.41
N ASN A 151 1.54 -11.14 17.08
CA ASN A 151 2.55 -11.72 17.97
C ASN A 151 3.81 -12.14 17.20
N GLN A 152 3.68 -12.70 16.01
CA GLN A 152 4.82 -13.02 15.14
C GLN A 152 5.58 -11.77 14.72
N TYR A 153 4.87 -10.73 14.26
CA TYR A 153 5.48 -9.46 13.87
C TYR A 153 6.22 -8.80 15.03
N LYS A 154 5.62 -8.77 16.22
CA LYS A 154 6.25 -8.25 17.44
C LYS A 154 7.54 -8.99 17.79
N SER A 155 7.56 -10.32 17.60
CA SER A 155 8.78 -11.11 17.81
C SER A 155 9.87 -10.80 16.78
N LEU A 156 9.48 -10.50 15.53
CA LEU A 156 10.40 -10.15 14.46
C LEU A 156 10.98 -8.74 14.68
N GLU A 157 10.15 -7.79 15.09
CA GLU A 157 10.58 -6.43 15.45
C GLU A 157 11.58 -6.45 16.60
N LEU A 158 11.34 -7.25 17.64
CA LEU A 158 12.29 -7.45 18.74
C LEU A 158 13.63 -8.04 18.26
N ARG A 159 13.60 -8.96 17.28
CA ARG A 159 14.83 -9.51 16.69
C ARG A 159 15.58 -8.45 15.87
N VAL A 160 14.87 -7.63 15.09
CA VAL A 160 15.47 -6.54 14.31
C VAL A 160 16.14 -5.51 15.23
N GLN A 161 15.44 -5.07 16.28
CA GLN A 161 16.02 -4.15 17.27
C GLN A 161 17.26 -4.73 17.97
N ALA A 162 17.25 -6.03 18.29
CA ALA A 162 18.41 -6.69 18.87
C ALA A 162 19.61 -6.72 17.89
N LEU A 163 19.36 -6.92 16.60
CA LEU A 163 20.40 -6.87 15.57
C LEU A 163 20.96 -5.45 15.38
N GLU A 164 20.11 -4.43 15.37
CA GLU A 164 20.54 -3.02 15.31
C GLU A 164 21.39 -2.62 16.52
N LYS A 165 20.98 -3.04 17.72
CA LYS A 165 21.76 -2.81 18.95
C LYS A 165 23.12 -3.50 18.90
N ASN A 166 23.19 -4.70 18.33
CA ASN A 166 24.47 -5.41 18.17
C ASN A 166 25.38 -4.69 17.16
N GLN A 167 24.84 -4.21 16.04
CA GLN A 167 25.61 -3.44 15.05
C GLN A 167 26.17 -2.14 15.63
N THR A 168 25.37 -1.39 16.39
CA THR A 168 25.82 -0.16 17.04
C THR A 168 26.89 -0.41 18.09
N ALA A 169 26.75 -1.48 18.90
CA ALA A 169 27.76 -1.88 19.87
C ALA A 169 29.10 -2.25 19.20
N LEU A 170 29.06 -2.97 18.08
CA LEU A 170 30.25 -3.32 17.30
C LEU A 170 30.93 -2.08 16.70
N TYR A 171 30.16 -1.14 16.14
CA TYR A 171 30.70 0.10 15.59
C TYR A 171 31.42 0.94 16.66
N VAL A 172 30.82 1.06 17.86
CA VAL A 172 31.42 1.80 18.98
C VAL A 172 32.71 1.14 19.47
N SER A 173 32.75 -0.19 19.58
CA SER A 173 33.97 -0.93 19.97
C SER A 173 35.09 -0.79 18.93
N ILE A 174 34.78 -0.89 17.64
CA ILE A 174 35.78 -0.73 16.59
C ILE A 174 36.30 0.71 16.57
N SER A 175 35.41 1.70 16.68
CA SER A 175 35.78 3.11 16.74
C SER A 175 36.70 3.40 17.94
N SER A 176 36.39 2.90 19.13
CA SER A 176 37.25 3.10 20.30
C SER A 176 38.62 2.42 20.16
N LEU A 177 38.67 1.23 19.54
CA LEU A 177 39.91 0.54 19.24
C LEU A 177 40.77 1.34 18.24
N VAL A 178 40.16 1.88 17.18
CA VAL A 178 40.85 2.71 16.18
C VAL A 178 41.43 3.96 16.83
N VAL A 179 40.65 4.66 17.68
CA VAL A 179 41.12 5.84 18.41
C VAL A 179 42.28 5.49 19.35
N SER A 180 42.22 4.33 20.02
CA SER A 180 43.29 3.84 20.89
C SER A 180 44.57 3.55 20.10
N ILE A 181 44.48 2.85 18.96
CA ILE A 181 45.62 2.55 18.09
C ILE A 181 46.25 3.83 17.54
N ILE A 182 45.44 4.79 17.07
CA ILE A 182 45.95 6.08 16.58
C ILE A 182 46.69 6.84 17.69
N SER A 183 46.14 6.86 18.90
CA SER A 183 46.79 7.49 20.06
C SER A 183 48.14 6.85 20.39
N ILE A 184 48.23 5.52 20.31
CA ILE A 184 49.48 4.78 20.52
C ILE A 184 50.51 5.10 19.42
N ILE A 185 50.10 5.15 18.16
CA ILE A 185 50.98 5.48 17.03
C ILE A 185 51.52 6.91 17.18
N ILE A 186 50.67 7.88 17.53
CA ILE A 186 51.10 9.27 17.76
C ILE A 186 52.13 9.33 18.90
N ALA A 187 51.89 8.61 20.00
CA ALA A 187 52.81 8.56 21.13
C ALA A 187 54.15 7.84 20.84
N LEU A 188 54.22 7.05 19.77
CA LEU A 188 55.46 6.40 19.31
C LEU A 188 56.23 7.25 18.28
N VAL A 189 55.55 8.19 17.61
CA VAL A 189 56.12 9.01 16.53
C VAL A 189 56.66 10.35 17.04
N PHE A 190 56.17 10.85 18.18
CA PHE A 190 56.61 12.09 18.85
C PHE A 190 57.27 11.79 20.19
#